data_AF-A0A0W8JIJ7-F1
#
_entry.id   AF-A0A0W8JIJ7-F1
#
_cell.length_a   1.000
_cell.length_b   1.000
_cell.length_c   1.000
_cell.angle_alpha   90.00
_cell.angle_beta   90.00
_cell.angle_gamma   90.00
#
_symmetry.space_group_name_H-M   'P 1'
#
loop_
_entity.id
_entity.type
_entity.pdbx_description
1 polymer ?
#
loop_
_entity_poly.entity_id
_entity_poly.type
_entity_poly.pdbx_seq_one_letter_code
_entity_poly.pdbx_strand_id
1 'polypeptide(L)'
;MEDLPTLSPTQAQELKHWLRQRRKILAYEVHHQPWVKVNVEGASSSLCLLPNGTLTEQDLFSDKALHGLWKVVNGFLFMKVVSGEFIIEYQVVGCAEQNIHCGIEYINGQLSSYSKFIQTQS
;
A
#
# COMPACT_ATOMS: atom_id res chain seq x y z
N MET A 1 -2.30 -10.65 -21.11
CA MET A 1 -1.25 -10.35 -20.12
C MET A 1 -0.08 -9.88 -20.96
N GLU A 2 0.22 -8.59 -20.95
CA GLU A 2 1.38 -8.08 -21.70
C GLU A 2 2.64 -8.77 -21.18
N ASP A 3 3.54 -9.14 -22.09
CA ASP A 3 4.81 -9.74 -21.71
C ASP A 3 5.61 -8.75 -20.87
N LEU A 4 6.03 -9.19 -19.69
CA LEU A 4 6.89 -8.39 -18.83
C LEU A 4 8.21 -8.09 -19.57
N PRO A 5 8.75 -6.87 -19.45
CA PRO A 5 9.98 -6.52 -20.13
C PRO A 5 11.14 -7.42 -19.67
N THR A 6 11.99 -7.82 -20.61
CA THR A 6 13.22 -8.56 -20.29
C THR A 6 14.17 -7.65 -19.51
N LEU A 7 14.54 -8.06 -18.30
CA LEU A 7 15.47 -7.32 -17.45
C LEU A 7 16.92 -7.50 -17.93
N SER A 8 17.71 -6.43 -17.84
CA SER A 8 19.17 -6.55 -17.94
C SER A 8 19.75 -7.35 -16.77
N PRO A 9 20.98 -7.89 -16.86
CA PRO A 9 21.61 -8.62 -15.76
C PRO A 9 21.66 -7.82 -14.45
N THR A 10 21.94 -6.52 -14.54
CA THR A 10 21.96 -5.61 -13.39
C THR A 10 20.59 -5.47 -12.76
N GLN A 11 19.55 -5.20 -13.56
CA GLN A 11 18.17 -5.09 -13.06
C GLN A 11 17.67 -6.40 -12.45
N ALA A 12 18.04 -7.54 -13.02
CA ALA A 12 17.69 -8.85 -12.48
C ALA A 12 18.36 -9.09 -11.11
N GLN A 13 19.60 -8.64 -10.93
CA GLN A 13 20.30 -8.71 -9.64
C GLN A 13 19.68 -7.77 -8.61
N GLU A 14 19.37 -6.53 -9.00
CA GLU A 14 18.68 -5.54 -8.14
C GLU A 14 17.31 -6.05 -7.70
N LEU A 15 16.53 -6.62 -8.62
CA LEU A 15 15.23 -7.22 -8.31
C LEU A 15 15.38 -8.38 -7.33
N LYS A 16 16.35 -9.28 -7.54
CA LYS A 16 16.64 -10.38 -6.60
C LYS A 16 17.01 -9.86 -5.21
N HIS A 17 17.81 -8.80 -5.13
CA HIS A 17 18.16 -8.18 -3.85
C HIS A 17 16.92 -7.59 -3.18
N TRP A 18 16.14 -6.79 -3.92
CA TRP A 18 14.91 -6.18 -3.44
C TRP A 18 13.90 -7.21 -2.93
N LEU A 19 13.71 -8.33 -3.66
CA LEU A 19 12.78 -9.41 -3.29
C LEU A 19 13.14 -10.06 -1.94
N ARG A 20 14.43 -10.20 -1.63
CA ARG A 20 14.89 -10.76 -0.34
C ARG A 20 14.49 -9.89 0.85
N GLN A 21 14.26 -8.60 0.62
CA GLN A 21 13.86 -7.64 1.64
C GLN A 21 12.33 -7.52 1.76
N ARG A 22 11.55 -8.29 0.99
CA ARG A 22 10.09 -8.29 1.04
C ARG A 22 9.57 -9.44 1.88
N ARG A 23 8.43 -9.21 2.53
CA ARG A 23 7.69 -10.24 3.26
C ARG A 23 6.23 -10.24 2.83
N LYS A 24 5.58 -11.36 3.06
CA LYS A 24 4.12 -11.46 2.97
C LYS A 24 3.51 -10.66 4.12
N ILE A 25 2.46 -9.91 3.80
CA ILE A 25 1.54 -9.32 4.76
C ILE A 25 0.48 -10.37 5.10
N LEU A 26 0.15 -10.54 6.37
CA LEU A 26 -0.88 -11.46 6.86
C LEU A 26 -2.15 -10.66 7.18
N ALA A 27 -3.33 -11.23 6.92
CA ALA A 27 -4.58 -10.50 7.10
C ALA A 27 -4.78 -10.01 8.55
N TYR A 28 -4.38 -10.83 9.54
CA TYR A 28 -4.58 -10.50 10.95
C TYR A 28 -3.72 -9.32 11.42
N GLU A 29 -2.51 -9.13 10.88
CA GLU A 29 -1.65 -8.02 11.31
C GLU A 29 -2.16 -6.68 10.77
N VAL A 30 -2.85 -6.68 9.63
CA VAL A 30 -3.29 -5.44 8.97
C VAL A 30 -4.24 -4.63 9.86
N HIS A 31 -5.16 -5.30 10.56
CA HIS A 31 -6.21 -4.64 11.32
C HIS A 31 -5.92 -4.50 12.83
N HIS A 32 -4.70 -4.82 13.26
CA HIS A 32 -4.33 -4.69 14.68
C HIS A 32 -4.03 -3.26 15.10
N GLN A 33 -3.48 -2.47 14.18
CA GLN A 33 -3.01 -1.11 14.46
C GLN A 33 -3.34 -0.21 13.27
N PRO A 34 -3.51 1.10 13.51
CA PRO A 34 -3.53 2.08 12.44
C PRO A 34 -2.25 2.06 11.63
N TRP A 35 -2.35 2.56 10.39
CA TRP A 35 -1.20 2.75 9.52
C TRP A 35 -1.10 4.23 9.16
N VAL A 36 0.09 4.65 8.75
CA VAL A 36 0.35 5.94 8.13
C VAL A 36 0.78 5.70 6.69
N LYS A 37 0.13 6.40 5.76
CA LYS A 37 0.52 6.48 4.35
C LYS A 37 1.22 7.81 4.14
N VAL A 38 2.32 7.80 3.39
CA VAL A 38 2.99 9.01 2.88
C VAL A 38 3.30 8.81 1.41
N ASN A 39 2.86 9.74 0.56
CA ASN A 39 3.18 9.72 -0.87
C ASN A 39 4.45 10.52 -1.20
N VAL A 40 4.87 10.51 -2.46
CA VAL A 40 6.08 11.23 -2.92
C VAL A 40 6.01 12.75 -2.75
N GLU A 41 4.81 13.32 -2.66
CA GLU A 41 4.57 14.76 -2.47
C GLU A 41 4.55 15.14 -0.98
N GLY A 42 4.68 14.15 -0.08
CA GLY A 42 4.60 14.34 1.37
C GLY A 42 3.17 14.41 1.92
N ALA A 43 2.15 14.25 1.07
CA ALA A 43 0.78 14.11 1.54
C ALA A 43 0.69 12.85 2.41
N SER A 44 0.13 13.02 3.61
CA SER A 44 0.17 12.02 4.65
C SER A 44 -1.21 11.79 5.24
N SER A 45 -1.60 10.53 5.38
CA SER A 45 -2.89 10.12 5.92
C SER A 45 -2.74 8.98 6.91
N SER A 46 -3.64 8.92 7.88
CA SER A 46 -3.84 7.74 8.73
C SER A 46 -4.82 6.78 8.06
N LEU A 47 -4.59 5.48 8.24
CA LEU A 47 -5.43 4.41 7.73
C LEU A 47 -5.89 3.54 8.90
N CYS A 48 -7.20 3.37 9.04
CA CYS A 48 -7.80 2.43 9.97
C CYS A 48 -8.42 1.28 9.18
N LEU A 49 -7.83 0.10 9.29
CA LEU A 49 -8.28 -1.11 8.59
C LEU A 49 -9.01 -2.01 9.59
N LEU A 50 -10.30 -2.23 9.38
CA LEU A 50 -11.14 -3.00 10.29
C LEU A 50 -11.23 -4.49 9.88
N PRO A 51 -11.38 -5.44 10.82
CA PRO A 51 -11.40 -6.89 10.53
C PRO A 51 -12.47 -7.32 9.51
N ASN A 52 -13.53 -6.54 9.33
CA ASN A 52 -14.60 -6.79 8.37
C ASN A 52 -14.23 -6.40 6.92
N GLY A 53 -13.00 -5.98 6.67
CA GLY A 53 -12.51 -5.58 5.35
C GLY A 53 -12.81 -4.13 4.98
N THR A 54 -13.33 -3.31 5.89
CA THR A 54 -13.54 -1.86 5.66
C THR A 54 -12.30 -1.06 6.04
N LEU A 55 -12.07 0.03 5.31
CA LEU A 55 -10.96 0.96 5.49
C LEU A 55 -11.51 2.37 5.65
N THR A 56 -10.95 3.14 6.58
CA THR A 56 -11.06 4.60 6.61
C THR A 56 -9.68 5.20 6.45
N GLU A 57 -9.54 6.11 5.50
CA GLU A 57 -8.36 6.93 5.29
C GLU A 57 -8.68 8.36 5.74
N GLN A 58 -7.87 8.93 6.61
CA GLN A 58 -8.05 10.29 7.10
C GLN A 58 -6.77 11.09 6.90
N ASP A 59 -6.89 12.22 6.21
CA ASP A 59 -5.79 13.16 6.02
C ASP A 59 -5.25 13.63 7.38
N LEU A 60 -3.92 13.74 7.54
CA LEU A 60 -3.33 14.10 8.83
C LEU A 60 -3.41 15.61 9.13
N PHE A 61 -3.70 16.44 8.14
CA PHE A 61 -3.66 17.90 8.25
C PHE A 61 -5.02 18.56 7.98
N SER A 62 -6.06 17.76 7.77
CA SER A 62 -7.42 18.22 7.52
C SER A 62 -8.47 17.19 7.96
N ASP A 63 -9.73 17.60 8.04
CA ASP A 63 -10.84 16.71 8.43
C ASP A 63 -11.35 15.82 7.29
N LYS A 64 -10.63 15.76 6.16
CA LYS A 64 -11.03 14.96 5.01
C LYS A 64 -10.84 13.47 5.31
N ALA A 65 -11.91 12.71 5.13
CA ALA A 65 -11.89 11.26 5.25
C ALA A 65 -12.44 10.61 3.98
N LEU A 66 -11.85 9.49 3.61
CA LEU A 66 -12.30 8.59 2.55
C LEU A 66 -12.58 7.22 3.15
N HIS A 67 -13.58 6.55 2.60
CA HIS A 67 -13.95 5.20 3.01
C HIS A 67 -13.73 4.22 1.86
N GLY A 68 -13.43 2.99 2.23
CA GLY A 68 -12.99 2.00 1.29
C GLY A 68 -13.04 0.57 1.81
N LEU A 69 -12.43 -0.30 1.03
CA LEU A 69 -12.31 -1.72 1.33
C LEU A 69 -10.85 -2.14 1.24
N TRP A 70 -10.51 -3.18 1.98
CA TRP A 70 -9.19 -3.80 1.93
C TRP A 70 -9.29 -5.31 1.96
N LYS A 71 -8.25 -5.96 1.45
CA LYS A 71 -8.04 -7.41 1.56
C LYS A 71 -6.57 -7.75 1.39
N VAL A 72 -6.15 -8.87 1.98
CA VAL A 72 -4.84 -9.46 1.70
C VAL A 72 -5.02 -10.61 0.70
N VAL A 73 -4.27 -10.57 -0.40
CA VAL A 73 -4.26 -11.63 -1.42
C VAL A 73 -2.81 -11.99 -1.73
N ASN A 74 -2.45 -13.27 -1.59
CA ASN A 74 -1.10 -13.78 -1.84
C ASN A 74 0.03 -13.04 -1.08
N GLY A 75 -0.29 -12.47 0.09
CA GLY A 75 0.67 -11.72 0.90
C GLY A 75 0.83 -10.25 0.52
N PHE A 76 0.03 -9.74 -0.40
CA PHE A 76 -0.06 -8.31 -0.73
C PHE A 76 -1.33 -7.73 -0.12
N LEU A 77 -1.23 -6.54 0.44
CA LEU A 77 -2.38 -5.78 0.91
C LEU A 77 -2.92 -4.94 -0.25
N PHE A 78 -4.17 -5.18 -0.60
CA PHE A 78 -4.92 -4.39 -1.57
C PHE A 78 -5.91 -3.49 -0.82
N MET A 79 -5.95 -2.22 -1.19
CA MET A 79 -6.91 -1.26 -0.68
C MET A 79 -7.55 -0.51 -1.83
N LYS A 80 -8.81 -0.10 -1.64
CA LYS A 80 -9.57 0.69 -2.60
C LYS A 80 -10.39 1.71 -1.84
N VAL A 81 -10.24 2.98 -2.16
CA VAL A 81 -11.05 4.09 -1.63
C VAL A 81 -11.76 4.81 -2.78
N VAL A 82 -12.92 5.40 -2.50
CA VAL A 82 -13.71 6.14 -3.49
C VAL A 82 -13.81 7.61 -3.05
N SER A 83 -13.47 8.51 -3.96
CA SER A 83 -13.54 9.96 -3.76
C SER A 83 -14.27 10.61 -4.93
N GLY A 84 -15.58 10.83 -4.78
CA GLY A 84 -16.43 11.28 -5.87
C GLY A 84 -16.41 10.29 -7.03
N GLU A 85 -15.91 10.73 -8.19
CA GLU A 85 -15.78 9.91 -9.40
C GLU A 85 -14.44 9.15 -9.47
N PHE A 86 -13.51 9.42 -8.56
CA PHE A 86 -12.20 8.80 -8.55
C PHE A 86 -12.20 7.53 -7.70
N ILE A 87 -11.68 6.45 -8.29
CA ILE A 87 -11.32 5.22 -7.60
C ILE A 87 -9.81 5.24 -7.40
N ILE A 88 -9.37 5.20 -6.14
CA ILE A 88 -7.97 5.14 -5.79
C ILE A 88 -7.67 3.76 -5.22
N GLU A 89 -6.68 3.08 -5.79
CA GLU A 89 -6.30 1.73 -5.42
C GLU A 89 -4.85 1.67 -4.99
N TYR A 90 -4.58 0.94 -3.91
CA TYR A 90 -3.25 0.72 -3.37
C TYR A 90 -2.90 -0.76 -3.41
N GLN A 91 -1.69 -1.06 -3.87
CA GLN A 91 -1.11 -2.40 -3.78
C GLN A 91 0.15 -2.33 -2.95
N VAL A 92 0.16 -2.96 -1.78
CA VAL A 92 1.20 -2.82 -0.76
C VAL A 92 1.92 -4.15 -0.54
N VAL A 93 3.25 -4.09 -0.54
CA VAL A 93 4.15 -5.20 -0.22
C VAL A 93 4.87 -4.93 1.10
N GLY A 94 4.92 -5.95 1.95
CA GLY A 94 5.60 -5.88 3.24
C GLY A 94 7.11 -5.77 3.07
N CYS A 95 7.76 -5.07 4.01
CA CYS A 95 9.21 -5.03 4.15
C CYS A 95 9.61 -5.92 5.33
N ALA A 96 10.63 -6.75 5.16
CA ALA A 96 11.08 -7.71 6.17
C ALA A 96 12.02 -7.08 7.20
N GLU A 97 12.80 -6.09 6.80
CA GLU A 97 13.85 -5.48 7.64
C GLU A 97 13.32 -4.33 8.49
N GLN A 98 12.33 -3.59 7.97
CA GLN A 98 11.83 -2.36 8.58
C GLN A 98 10.30 -2.34 8.52
N ASN A 99 9.68 -1.66 9.47
CA ASN A 99 8.24 -1.42 9.49
C ASN A 99 7.82 -0.29 8.52
N ILE A 100 8.45 -0.25 7.34
CA ILE A 100 8.22 0.73 6.27
C ILE A 100 7.98 -0.06 4.99
N HIS A 101 6.72 -0.16 4.61
CA HIS A 101 6.23 -0.94 3.49
C HIS A 101 6.16 -0.08 2.23
N CYS A 102 6.18 -0.74 1.07
CA CYS A 102 6.10 -0.05 -0.23
C CYS A 102 4.74 -0.31 -0.83
N GLY A 103 4.11 0.71 -1.41
CA GLY A 103 2.92 0.51 -2.22
C GLY A 103 2.89 1.35 -3.47
N ILE A 104 2.10 0.86 -4.42
CA ILE A 104 1.82 1.51 -5.70
C ILE A 104 0.41 2.06 -5.62
N GLU A 105 0.22 3.28 -6.09
CA GLU A 105 -1.06 3.97 -6.14
C GLU A 105 -1.55 4.05 -7.58
N TYR A 106 -2.80 3.66 -7.78
CA TYR A 106 -3.51 3.75 -9.05
C TYR A 106 -4.72 4.66 -8.87
N ILE A 107 -4.96 5.53 -9.84
CA ILE A 107 -6.19 6.33 -9.91
C ILE A 107 -6.91 5.91 -11.19
N ASN A 108 -8.16 5.45 -11.05
CA ASN A 108 -8.99 4.94 -12.13
C ASN A 108 -8.27 3.86 -12.98
N GLY A 109 -7.51 2.99 -12.31
CA GLY A 109 -6.75 1.89 -12.92
C GLY A 109 -5.42 2.30 -13.58
N GLN A 110 -5.07 3.59 -13.60
CA GLN A 110 -3.80 4.09 -14.12
C GLN A 110 -2.79 4.30 -13.00
N LEU A 111 -1.54 3.88 -13.24
CA LEU A 111 -0.44 4.15 -12.31
C LEU A 111 -0.31 5.66 -12.09
N SER A 112 -0.46 6.08 -10.84
CA SER A 112 -0.43 7.49 -10.45
C SER A 112 0.82 7.84 -9.65
N SER A 113 1.14 7.06 -8.61
CA SER A 113 2.23 7.39 -7.69
C SER A 113 2.74 6.17 -6.92
N TYR A 114 3.73 6.40 -6.07
CA TYR A 114 4.25 5.45 -5.09
C TYR A 114 4.09 6.01 -3.69
N SER A 115 3.84 5.12 -2.73
CA SER A 115 3.65 5.49 -1.33
C SER A 115 4.42 4.59 -0.40
N LYS A 116 4.77 5.13 0.78
CA LYS A 116 5.25 4.37 1.92
C LYS A 116 4.13 4.19 2.92
N PHE A 117 4.09 3.01 3.52
CA PHE A 117 3.09 2.62 4.50
C PHE A 117 3.78 2.15 5.77
N ILE A 118 3.43 2.72 6.91
CA ILE A 118 4.06 2.42 8.20
C ILE A 118 2.95 2.01 9.16
N GLN A 119 3.03 0.82 9.75
CA GLN A 119 2.09 0.45 10.80
C GLN A 119 2.51 1.15 12.10
N THR A 120 1.61 1.83 12.80
CA THR A 120 1.97 2.46 14.08
C THR A 120 2.16 1.38 15.14
N GLN A 121 3.18 1.52 15.99
CA GLN A 121 3.32 0.65 17.17
C GLN A 121 2.56 1.29 18.33
N SER A 122 1.89 0.46 19.13
CA SER A 122 1.47 0.81 20.49
C SER A 122 2.60 0.52 21.47
#